data_AF-A0A844E1F2-F1
#
_entry.id   AF-A0A844E1F2-F1
#
_cell.length_a   1.000
_cell.length_b   1.000
_cell.length_c   1.000
_cell.angle_alpha   90.00
_cell.angle_beta   90.00
_cell.angle_gamma   90.00
#
_symmetry.space_group_name_H-M   'P 1'
#
loop_
_entity.id
_entity.type
_entity.pdbx_description
1 polymer ?
#
loop_
_entity_poly.entity_id
_entity_poly.type
_entity_poly.pdbx_seq_one_letter_code
_entity_poly.pdbx_strand_id
1 'polypeptide(L)'
;MAIYHMQAKVVSRGSGRSAVAASAYMSCSRMYNDYDGIQHDYTRKQGLIYQEVMLPPMAPLEWNDREQLWNAVEETEKTKDSRLAREFVVALPVELDKDSNISLLQDFIKKNFVDMGMCADFAIHDTDGHNPHAHILLTVRPLNENGTWQYKTEKEYLCIKDGEEKGFTASEFKTAQKQGWEKQYRYKVGKKKEYLTSSVAQEKGYERIDKHPKSSRYGRQNPISEQWNSDEQLCIWRANWADAVNKMLARN
;
A
#
# COMPACT_ATOMS: atom_id res chain seq x y z
N MET A 1 -2.20 26.16 -22.01
CA MET A 1 -3.39 25.81 -21.20
C MET A 1 -3.03 24.52 -20.51
N ALA A 2 -2.68 24.62 -19.23
CA ALA A 2 -2.28 23.46 -18.45
C ALA A 2 -3.39 22.40 -18.47
N ILE A 3 -3.03 21.18 -18.89
CA ILE A 3 -3.95 20.04 -18.91
C ILE A 3 -3.85 19.35 -17.56
N TYR A 4 -4.99 19.13 -16.91
CA TYR A 4 -5.03 18.34 -15.68
C TYR A 4 -4.94 16.84 -16.03
N HIS A 5 -3.98 16.15 -15.42
CA HIS A 5 -3.93 14.69 -15.40
C HIS A 5 -3.38 14.20 -14.06
N MET A 6 -4.11 13.27 -13.43
CA MET A 6 -3.64 12.50 -12.28
C MET A 6 -4.29 11.12 -12.28
N GLN A 7 -3.50 10.10 -12.61
CA GLN A 7 -3.92 8.71 -12.65
C GLN A 7 -3.30 7.93 -11.50
N ALA A 8 -4.11 7.20 -10.73
CA ALA A 8 -3.64 6.28 -9.69
C ALA A 8 -3.74 4.83 -10.18
N LYS A 9 -2.70 4.03 -9.94
CA LYS A 9 -2.61 2.60 -10.27
C LYS A 9 -2.05 1.82 -9.09
N VAL A 10 -2.38 0.54 -9.00
CA VAL A 10 -1.74 -0.38 -8.06
C VAL A 10 -0.66 -1.17 -8.80
N VAL A 11 0.51 -1.28 -8.19
CA VAL A 11 1.53 -2.25 -8.56
C VAL A 11 1.23 -3.52 -7.77
N SER A 12 0.78 -4.57 -8.46
CA SER A 12 0.40 -5.83 -7.83
C SER A 12 1.20 -6.98 -8.44
N ARG A 13 1.69 -7.85 -7.56
CA ARG A 13 2.34 -9.09 -7.96
C ARG A 13 1.40 -10.01 -8.74
N GLY A 14 0.11 -10.00 -8.39
CA GLY A 14 -0.92 -10.82 -9.03
C GLY A 14 -1.17 -10.47 -10.49
N SER A 15 -0.82 -9.24 -10.91
CA SER A 15 -0.86 -8.81 -12.32
C SER A 15 0.52 -8.89 -13.00
N GLY A 16 1.48 -9.59 -12.40
CA GLY A 16 2.83 -9.75 -12.94
C GLY A 16 3.71 -8.50 -12.83
N ARG A 17 3.35 -7.53 -11.96
CA ARG A 17 4.16 -6.33 -11.73
C ARG A 17 5.05 -6.48 -10.50
N SER A 18 6.20 -5.82 -10.52
CA SER A 18 7.17 -5.73 -9.40
C SER A 18 7.36 -4.26 -9.02
N ALA A 19 7.54 -3.99 -7.73
CA ALA A 19 7.85 -2.64 -7.24
C ALA A 19 9.28 -2.23 -7.61
N VAL A 20 10.23 -3.16 -7.51
CA VAL A 20 11.62 -2.94 -7.95
C VAL A 20 11.66 -2.65 -9.45
N ALA A 21 10.92 -3.42 -10.26
CA ALA A 21 10.83 -3.17 -11.70
C ALA A 21 10.20 -1.81 -12.04
N ALA A 22 9.15 -1.43 -11.31
CA ALA A 22 8.48 -0.14 -11.50
C ALA A 22 9.40 1.03 -11.17
N SER A 23 10.09 0.96 -10.02
CA SER A 23 11.08 1.95 -9.60
C SER A 23 12.22 2.05 -10.61
N ALA A 24 12.81 0.91 -11.02
CA ALA A 24 13.90 0.87 -12.00
C ALA A 24 13.49 1.53 -13.33
N TYR A 25 12.28 1.23 -13.80
CA TYR A 25 11.75 1.78 -15.04
C TYR A 25 11.59 3.30 -14.99
N MET A 26 10.96 3.84 -13.94
CA MET A 26 10.73 5.27 -13.82
C MET A 26 12.01 6.04 -13.46
N SER A 27 12.98 5.44 -12.79
CA SER A 27 14.26 6.08 -12.46
C SER A 27 15.32 5.96 -13.56
N CYS A 28 15.00 5.28 -14.67
CA CYS A 28 15.96 4.88 -15.71
C CYS A 28 17.22 4.23 -15.12
N SER A 29 17.05 3.41 -14.09
CA SER A 29 18.14 2.80 -13.35
C SER A 29 18.20 1.29 -13.58
N ARG A 30 19.27 0.70 -13.06
CA ARG A 30 19.45 -0.75 -13.00
C ARG A 30 19.29 -1.17 -11.55
N MET A 31 18.30 -2.03 -11.28
CA MET A 31 18.00 -2.52 -9.93
C MET A 31 17.80 -4.03 -9.90
N TYR A 32 18.28 -4.70 -8.85
CA TYR A 32 18.12 -6.13 -8.63
C TYR A 32 16.94 -6.39 -7.68
N ASN A 33 16.09 -7.35 -8.04
CA ASN A 33 14.95 -7.77 -7.21
C ASN A 33 15.30 -9.08 -6.48
N ASP A 34 15.47 -8.99 -5.17
CA ASP A 34 15.83 -10.13 -4.31
C ASP A 34 14.73 -11.21 -4.26
N TYR A 35 13.47 -10.83 -4.50
CA TYR A 35 12.34 -11.76 -4.42
C TYR A 35 12.31 -12.78 -5.57
N ASP A 36 12.59 -12.34 -6.80
CA ASP A 36 12.53 -13.19 -8.00
C ASP A 36 13.90 -13.44 -8.65
N GLY A 37 14.95 -12.77 -8.17
CA GLY A 37 16.32 -12.87 -8.67
C GLY A 37 16.53 -12.18 -10.02
N ILE A 38 15.64 -11.28 -10.43
CA ILE A 38 15.70 -10.61 -11.73
C ILE A 38 16.42 -9.26 -11.61
N GLN A 39 17.39 -9.05 -12.51
CA GLN A 39 17.97 -7.73 -12.74
C GLN A 39 17.11 -6.94 -13.73
N HIS A 40 16.52 -5.84 -13.27
CA HIS A 40 15.82 -4.89 -14.12
C HIS A 40 16.78 -3.78 -14.55
N ASP A 41 17.05 -3.63 -15.85
CA ASP A 41 17.97 -2.63 -16.39
C ASP A 41 17.25 -1.71 -17.39
N TYR A 42 16.99 -0.47 -16.97
CA TYR A 42 16.37 0.57 -17.78
C TYR A 42 17.30 1.76 -18.04
N THR A 43 18.61 1.57 -17.89
CA THR A 43 19.64 2.63 -18.08
C THR A 43 19.68 3.20 -19.49
N ARG A 44 19.11 2.50 -20.47
CA ARG A 44 19.01 2.95 -21.87
C ARG A 44 17.80 3.85 -22.13
N LYS A 45 16.87 3.99 -21.18
CA LYS A 45 15.68 4.83 -21.33
C LYS A 45 16.07 6.31 -21.25
N GLN A 46 15.58 7.09 -22.20
CA GLN A 46 15.82 8.54 -22.28
C GLN A 46 14.64 9.34 -21.71
N GLY A 47 14.84 10.65 -21.56
CA GLY A 47 13.81 11.58 -21.10
C GLY A 47 13.73 11.76 -19.59
N LEU A 48 14.59 11.13 -18.80
CA LEU A 48 14.65 11.39 -17.35
C LEU A 48 15.21 12.79 -17.08
N ILE A 49 14.45 13.61 -16.36
CA ILE A 49 14.83 14.97 -15.99
C ILE A 49 15.28 15.07 -14.52
N TYR A 50 14.60 14.35 -13.64
CA TYR A 50 14.84 14.36 -12.20
C TYR A 50 14.33 13.07 -11.56
N GLN A 51 14.91 12.69 -10.43
CA GLN A 51 14.45 11.57 -9.60
C GLN A 51 14.86 11.78 -8.14
N GLU A 52 14.05 11.32 -7.20
CA GLU A 52 14.30 11.46 -5.77
C GLU A 52 13.45 10.46 -4.97
N VAL A 53 13.97 10.04 -3.82
CA VAL A 53 13.22 9.32 -2.79
C VAL A 53 13.02 10.23 -1.59
N MET A 54 11.78 10.40 -1.15
CA MET A 54 11.39 11.15 0.04
C MET A 54 10.86 10.21 1.11
N LEU A 55 11.44 10.30 2.30
CA LEU A 55 11.14 9.42 3.43
C LEU A 55 10.39 10.15 4.54
N PRO A 56 9.42 9.49 5.20
CA PRO A 56 8.84 10.00 6.43
C PRO A 56 9.83 9.81 7.59
N PRO A 57 9.69 10.56 8.71
CA PRO A 57 10.69 10.57 9.78
C PRO A 57 11.01 9.21 10.41
N MET A 58 10.07 8.26 10.38
CA MET A 58 10.26 6.92 10.96
C MET A 58 10.89 5.91 10.00
N ALA A 59 11.04 6.22 8.70
CA ALA A 59 11.61 5.29 7.74
C ALA A 59 13.14 5.16 7.93
N PRO A 60 13.70 3.93 7.80
CA PRO A 60 15.14 3.72 7.75
C PRO A 60 15.82 4.61 6.71
N LEU A 61 16.89 5.31 7.10
CA LEU A 61 17.60 6.24 6.21
C LEU A 61 18.26 5.55 5.01
N GLU A 62 18.59 4.26 5.13
CA GLU A 62 19.10 3.43 4.03
C GLU A 62 18.11 3.33 2.86
N TRP A 63 16.82 3.51 3.11
CA TRP A 63 15.79 3.54 2.07
C TRP A 63 15.79 4.82 1.22
N ASN A 64 16.71 5.77 1.45
CA ASN A 64 17.00 6.80 0.45
C ASN A 64 17.58 6.16 -0.82
N ASP A 65 18.18 4.98 -0.70
CA ASP A 65 18.43 4.11 -1.84
C ASP A 65 17.15 3.38 -2.25
N ARG A 66 16.73 3.61 -3.50
CA ARG A 66 15.50 3.02 -4.04
C ARG A 66 15.53 1.50 -4.15
N GLU A 67 16.70 0.90 -4.37
CA GLU A 67 16.82 -0.56 -4.46
C GLU A 67 16.59 -1.17 -3.09
N GLN A 68 17.15 -0.58 -2.03
CA GLN A 68 16.89 -1.00 -0.66
C GLN A 68 15.42 -0.81 -0.27
N LEU A 69 14.81 0.35 -0.57
CA LEU A 69 13.40 0.60 -0.27
C LEU A 69 12.48 -0.44 -0.92
N TRP A 70 12.62 -0.67 -2.22
CA TRP A 70 11.68 -1.51 -2.95
C TRP A 70 11.93 -3.01 -2.73
N ASN A 71 13.16 -3.44 -2.43
CA ASN A 71 13.40 -4.81 -1.95
C ASN A 71 12.81 -5.04 -0.55
N ALA A 72 12.90 -4.07 0.37
CA ALA A 72 12.25 -4.17 1.68
C ALA A 72 10.71 -4.32 1.58
N VAL A 73 10.10 -3.67 0.58
CA VAL A 73 8.68 -3.85 0.25
C VAL A 73 8.39 -5.24 -0.30
N GLU A 74 9.18 -5.71 -1.27
CA GLU A 74 9.00 -7.05 -1.87
C GLU A 74 9.15 -8.17 -0.84
N GLU A 75 10.15 -8.08 0.05
CA GLU A 75 10.41 -9.04 1.13
C GLU A 75 9.23 -9.14 2.11
N THR A 76 8.62 -8.01 2.45
CA THR A 76 7.51 -7.94 3.42
C THR A 76 6.22 -8.56 2.87
N GLU A 77 6.05 -8.53 1.55
CA GLU A 77 4.86 -9.01 0.86
C GLU A 77 4.99 -10.49 0.48
N LYS A 78 4.23 -11.37 1.16
CA LYS A 78 4.45 -12.83 1.08
C LYS A 78 3.52 -13.59 0.15
N THR A 79 2.49 -12.96 -0.41
CA THR A 79 1.48 -13.66 -1.21
C THR A 79 1.60 -13.31 -2.70
N LYS A 80 1.20 -14.25 -3.56
CA LYS A 80 1.28 -14.06 -5.02
C LYS A 80 0.44 -12.89 -5.55
N ASP A 81 -0.56 -12.46 -4.78
CA ASP A 81 -1.51 -11.39 -5.09
C ASP A 81 -1.24 -10.10 -4.29
N SER A 82 -0.10 -10.02 -3.62
CA SER A 82 0.31 -8.83 -2.85
C SER A 82 0.24 -7.55 -3.68
N ARG A 83 -0.35 -6.51 -3.07
CA ARG A 83 -0.26 -5.12 -3.52
C ARG A 83 1.04 -4.53 -2.98
N LEU A 84 1.96 -4.17 -3.87
CA LEU A 84 3.34 -3.82 -3.54
C LEU A 84 3.49 -2.31 -3.36
N ALA A 85 2.93 -1.54 -4.29
CA ALA A 85 3.01 -0.09 -4.29
C ALA A 85 1.75 0.53 -4.90
N ARG A 86 1.61 1.85 -4.73
CA ARG A 86 0.66 2.68 -5.46
C ARG A 86 1.45 3.64 -6.34
N GLU A 87 1.12 3.67 -7.63
CA GLU A 87 1.75 4.56 -8.60
C GLU A 87 0.76 5.68 -8.96
N PHE A 88 1.22 6.92 -8.87
CA PHE A 88 0.56 8.07 -9.49
C PHE A 88 1.34 8.50 -10.72
N VAL A 89 0.61 8.81 -11.79
CA VAL A 89 1.16 9.51 -12.96
C VAL A 89 0.45 10.85 -13.07
N VAL A 90 1.22 11.94 -13.05
CA VAL A 90 0.71 13.31 -13.14
C VAL A 90 1.32 14.04 -14.33
N ALA A 91 0.51 14.85 -15.02
CA ALA A 91 1.03 15.79 -16.02
C ALA A 91 1.58 17.03 -15.31
N LEU A 92 2.71 17.53 -15.78
CA LEU A 92 3.32 18.77 -15.33
C LEU A 92 3.04 19.88 -16.35
N PRO A 93 2.91 21.15 -15.93
CA PRO A 93 2.76 22.25 -16.87
C PRO A 93 4.05 22.47 -17.67
N VAL A 94 3.92 22.58 -18.99
CA VAL A 94 5.02 22.95 -19.90
C VAL A 94 5.44 24.41 -19.71
N GLU A 95 4.56 25.23 -19.12
CA GLU A 95 4.82 26.63 -18.81
C GLU A 95 5.79 26.80 -17.63
N LEU A 96 5.98 25.76 -16.80
CA LEU A 96 6.92 25.79 -15.67
C LEU A 96 8.30 25.27 -16.09
N ASP A 97 9.34 25.93 -15.58
CA ASP A 97 10.70 25.41 -15.73
C ASP A 97 10.94 24.15 -14.88
N LYS A 98 12.10 23.54 -15.08
CA LYS A 98 12.49 22.30 -14.40
C LYS A 98 12.46 22.46 -12.88
N ASP A 99 13.03 23.53 -12.34
CA ASP A 99 13.20 23.69 -10.89
C ASP A 99 11.85 23.97 -10.21
N SER A 100 10.97 24.72 -10.87
CA SER A 100 9.58 24.94 -10.45
C SER A 100 8.78 23.64 -10.44
N ASN A 101 8.96 22.78 -11.46
CA ASN A 101 8.33 21.46 -11.51
C ASN A 101 8.83 20.52 -10.41
N ILE A 102 10.14 20.54 -10.10
CA ILE A 102 10.72 19.77 -8.99
C ILE A 102 10.14 20.27 -7.67
N SER A 103 10.17 21.58 -7.43
CA SER A 103 9.64 22.17 -6.19
C SER A 103 8.15 21.89 -6.01
N LEU A 104 7.35 22.01 -7.08
CA LEU A 104 5.92 21.66 -7.09
C LEU A 104 5.69 20.21 -6.63
N LEU A 105 6.44 19.27 -7.19
CA LEU A 105 6.32 17.85 -6.86
C LEU A 105 6.78 17.55 -5.44
N GLN A 106 7.94 18.05 -5.01
CA GLN A 106 8.45 17.85 -3.65
C GLN A 106 7.45 18.35 -2.61
N ASP A 107 6.92 19.57 -2.80
CA ASP A 107 5.93 20.16 -1.91
C ASP A 107 4.63 19.35 -1.86
N PHE A 108 4.14 18.93 -3.03
CA PHE A 108 2.92 18.13 -3.14
C PHE A 108 3.11 16.76 -2.47
N ILE A 109 4.18 16.04 -2.80
CA ILE A 109 4.50 14.71 -2.27
C ILE A 109 4.70 14.77 -0.77
N LYS A 110 5.42 15.78 -0.27
CA LYS A 110 5.61 15.97 1.16
C LYS A 110 4.28 16.09 1.90
N LYS A 111 3.47 17.09 1.51
CA LYS A 111 2.22 17.44 2.22
C LYS A 111 1.15 16.35 2.11
N ASN A 112 1.11 15.61 1.00
CA ASN A 112 0.02 14.68 0.70
C ASN A 112 0.35 13.20 0.90
N PHE A 113 1.63 12.83 0.97
CA PHE A 113 2.03 11.43 1.08
C PHE A 113 3.02 11.20 2.23
N VAL A 114 4.15 11.93 2.23
CA VAL A 114 5.23 11.71 3.22
C VAL A 114 4.79 12.10 4.62
N ASP A 115 4.11 13.23 4.77
CA ASP A 115 3.57 13.68 6.06
C ASP A 115 2.43 12.76 6.57
N MET A 116 1.84 11.94 5.68
CA MET A 116 0.90 10.88 6.05
C MET A 116 1.60 9.55 6.45
N GLY A 117 2.93 9.47 6.33
CA GLY A 117 3.74 8.31 6.71
C GLY A 117 4.10 7.34 5.57
N MET A 118 3.89 7.72 4.30
CA MET A 118 4.33 6.92 3.14
C MET A 118 5.78 7.27 2.76
N CYS A 119 6.55 6.29 2.31
CA CYS A 119 7.76 6.57 1.52
C CYS A 119 7.34 6.83 0.08
N ALA A 120 7.98 7.80 -0.57
CA ALA A 120 7.69 8.18 -1.95
C ALA A 120 8.98 8.17 -2.78
N ASP A 121 9.02 7.35 -3.81
CA ASP A 121 10.02 7.43 -4.89
C ASP A 121 9.35 8.14 -6.06
N PHE A 122 10.00 9.11 -6.70
CA PHE A 122 9.42 9.79 -7.84
C PHE A 122 10.45 10.16 -8.90
N ALA A 123 9.99 10.29 -10.13
CA ALA A 123 10.80 10.67 -11.27
C ALA A 123 10.01 11.53 -12.25
N ILE A 124 10.67 12.56 -12.78
CA ILE A 124 10.15 13.46 -13.82
C ILE A 124 10.71 13.03 -15.17
N HIS A 125 9.81 12.87 -16.14
CA HIS A 125 10.13 12.52 -17.51
C HIS A 125 9.64 13.59 -18.47
N ASP A 126 10.46 13.87 -19.48
CA ASP A 126 10.08 14.63 -20.66
C ASP A 126 10.92 14.14 -21.84
N THR A 127 10.31 13.35 -22.73
CA THR A 127 11.05 12.68 -23.83
C THR A 127 11.20 13.57 -25.05
N ASP A 128 10.19 14.38 -25.37
CA ASP A 128 10.11 15.21 -26.57
C ASP A 128 9.98 16.71 -26.27
N GLY A 129 9.99 17.13 -25.00
CA GLY A 129 9.90 18.53 -24.60
C GLY A 129 8.47 19.07 -24.58
N HIS A 130 7.46 18.21 -24.77
CA HIS A 130 6.08 18.63 -24.98
C HIS A 130 5.10 17.99 -24.00
N ASN A 131 5.53 16.98 -23.23
CA ASN A 131 4.68 16.29 -22.28
C ASN A 131 5.46 15.91 -21.01
N PRO A 132 5.89 16.91 -20.22
CA PRO A 132 6.51 16.66 -18.94
C PRO A 132 5.49 15.99 -18.02
N HIS A 133 5.88 14.88 -17.41
CA HIS A 133 5.05 14.12 -16.48
C HIS A 133 5.91 13.52 -15.38
N ALA A 134 5.27 13.16 -14.27
CA ALA A 134 5.97 12.48 -13.19
C ALA A 134 5.28 11.17 -12.81
N HIS A 135 6.13 10.18 -12.53
CA HIS A 135 5.74 8.95 -11.84
C HIS A 135 6.05 9.12 -10.34
N ILE A 136 5.10 8.79 -9.49
CA ILE A 136 5.23 8.83 -8.02
C ILE A 136 4.82 7.46 -7.49
N LEU A 137 5.77 6.72 -6.93
CA LEU A 137 5.59 5.38 -6.40
C LEU A 137 5.59 5.44 -4.87
N LEU A 138 4.49 5.02 -4.27
CA LEU A 138 4.23 5.11 -2.83
C LEU A 138 4.16 3.73 -2.19
N THR A 139 4.71 3.62 -0.98
CA THR A 139 4.51 2.45 -0.14
C THR A 139 3.05 2.33 0.29
N VAL A 140 2.57 1.09 0.44
CA VAL A 140 1.17 0.81 0.82
C VAL A 140 1.04 0.19 2.21
N ARG A 141 2.14 0.19 2.97
CA ARG A 141 2.19 -0.20 4.37
C ARG A 141 2.60 1.00 5.23
N PRO A 142 1.88 1.27 6.32
CA PRO A 142 2.34 2.18 7.34
C PRO A 142 3.59 1.65 8.05
N LEU A 143 4.32 2.54 8.69
CA LEU A 143 5.49 2.22 9.50
C LEU A 143 5.18 2.41 10.99
N ASN A 144 5.79 1.59 11.82
CA ASN A 144 5.88 1.83 13.26
C ASN A 144 6.94 2.91 13.53
N GLU A 145 6.94 3.50 14.73
CA GLU A 145 7.92 4.50 15.14
C GLU A 145 9.38 4.01 15.06
N ASN A 146 9.59 2.68 15.17
CA ASN A 146 10.90 2.05 15.06
C ASN A 146 11.30 1.70 13.60
N GLY A 147 10.56 2.16 12.60
CA GLY A 147 10.84 1.93 11.17
C GLY A 147 10.48 0.54 10.64
N THR A 148 9.80 -0.29 11.43
CA THR A 148 9.28 -1.59 10.95
C THR A 148 7.92 -1.45 10.28
N TRP A 149 7.62 -2.29 9.29
CA TRP A 149 6.34 -2.29 8.61
C TRP A 149 5.18 -2.71 9.52
N GLN A 150 4.07 -1.96 9.46
CA GLN A 150 2.79 -2.39 10.00
C GLN A 150 2.10 -3.41 9.09
N TYR A 151 1.09 -4.08 9.64
CA TYR A 151 0.16 -4.90 8.85
C TYR A 151 -0.77 -4.01 8.02
N LYS A 152 -1.01 -4.37 6.75
CA LYS A 152 -2.12 -3.79 5.96
C LYS A 152 -3.48 -4.29 6.46
N THR A 153 -3.51 -5.56 6.83
CA THR A 153 -4.69 -6.27 7.31
C THR A 153 -4.30 -7.22 8.42
N GLU A 154 -5.10 -7.30 9.47
CA GLU A 154 -4.94 -8.28 10.53
C GLU A 154 -6.04 -9.35 10.46
N LYS A 155 -5.70 -10.57 10.87
CA LYS A 155 -6.69 -11.65 10.92
C LYS A 155 -7.72 -11.33 12.00
N GLU A 156 -8.98 -11.33 11.59
CA GLU A 156 -10.12 -11.11 12.47
C GLU A 156 -10.93 -12.40 12.62
N TYR A 157 -10.99 -12.92 13.84
CA TYR A 157 -11.75 -14.12 14.19
C TYR A 157 -13.20 -13.76 14.41
N LEU A 158 -14.11 -14.49 13.77
CA LEU A 158 -15.55 -14.33 13.96
C LEU A 158 -15.97 -15.19 15.16
N CYS A 159 -16.09 -14.54 16.31
CA CYS A 159 -16.48 -15.16 17.56
C CYS A 159 -17.97 -14.98 17.80
N ILE A 160 -18.57 -15.85 18.61
CA ILE A 160 -19.98 -15.75 18.98
C ILE A 160 -20.15 -15.76 20.50
N LYS A 161 -21.14 -15.03 20.99
CA LYS A 161 -21.60 -15.02 22.39
C LYS A 161 -23.09 -14.70 22.39
N ASP A 162 -23.89 -15.46 23.13
CA ASP A 162 -25.34 -15.22 23.30
C ASP A 162 -26.12 -15.05 21.97
N GLY A 163 -25.67 -15.74 20.91
CA GLY A 163 -26.26 -15.67 19.57
C GLY A 163 -25.76 -14.51 18.68
N GLU A 164 -24.95 -13.59 19.22
CA GLU A 164 -24.34 -12.49 18.46
C GLU A 164 -22.95 -12.86 17.95
N GLU A 165 -22.66 -12.54 16.69
CA GLU A 165 -21.34 -12.72 16.07
C GLU A 165 -20.56 -11.39 16.03
N LYS A 166 -19.30 -11.41 16.46
CA LYS A 166 -18.41 -10.24 16.44
C LYS A 166 -16.96 -10.63 16.09
N GLY A 167 -16.31 -9.75 15.33
CA GLY A 167 -14.92 -9.87 14.92
C GLY A 167 -13.93 -9.42 16.01
N PHE A 168 -12.87 -10.19 16.22
CA PHE A 168 -11.75 -9.83 17.11
C PHE A 168 -10.40 -10.15 16.48
N THR A 169 -9.44 -9.25 16.60
CA THR A 169 -8.04 -9.57 16.30
C THR A 169 -7.47 -10.57 17.30
N ALA A 170 -6.26 -11.09 17.03
CA ALA A 170 -5.60 -12.00 17.96
C ALA A 170 -5.31 -11.35 19.33
N SER A 171 -4.98 -10.06 19.36
CA SER A 171 -4.73 -9.31 20.59
C SER A 171 -6.01 -9.09 21.38
N GLU A 172 -7.09 -8.66 20.70
CA GLU A 172 -8.40 -8.42 21.31
C GLU A 172 -9.05 -9.70 21.86
N PHE A 173 -8.87 -10.81 21.15
CA PHE A 173 -9.51 -12.08 21.51
C PHE A 173 -9.14 -12.55 22.91
N LYS A 174 -7.94 -12.24 23.42
CA LYS A 174 -7.53 -12.60 24.79
C LYS A 174 -8.47 -12.00 25.84
N THR A 175 -8.93 -10.77 25.62
CA THR A 175 -9.88 -10.08 26.51
C THR A 175 -11.31 -10.54 26.22
N ALA A 176 -11.69 -10.64 24.94
CA ALA A 176 -13.01 -11.10 24.55
C ALA A 176 -13.33 -12.51 25.08
N GLN A 177 -12.35 -13.41 25.07
CA GLN A 177 -12.50 -14.76 25.60
C GLN A 177 -12.84 -14.76 27.09
N LYS A 178 -12.21 -13.89 27.89
CA LYS A 178 -12.55 -13.73 29.32
C LYS A 178 -13.97 -13.20 29.53
N GLN A 179 -14.54 -12.51 28.54
CA GLN A 179 -15.90 -12.00 28.54
C GLN A 179 -16.91 -13.02 27.96
N GLY A 180 -16.49 -14.24 27.66
CA GLY A 180 -17.36 -15.33 27.18
C GLY A 180 -17.47 -15.43 25.65
N TRP A 181 -16.67 -14.68 24.88
CA TRP A 181 -16.66 -14.83 23.42
C TRP A 181 -15.88 -16.07 23.00
N GLU A 182 -16.48 -16.90 22.14
CA GLU A 182 -15.86 -18.11 21.64
C GLU A 182 -15.60 -18.07 20.14
N LYS A 183 -14.42 -18.54 19.73
CA LYS A 183 -14.12 -18.79 18.32
C LYS A 183 -15.00 -19.91 17.78
N GLN A 184 -15.41 -19.76 16.53
CA GLN A 184 -16.14 -20.79 15.80
C GLN A 184 -15.19 -21.65 14.96
N TYR A 185 -15.44 -22.96 14.86
CA TYR A 185 -14.69 -23.90 14.03
C TYR A 185 -15.64 -24.73 13.18
N ARG A 186 -15.15 -25.38 12.12
CA ARG A 186 -15.99 -26.30 11.34
C ARG A 186 -16.10 -27.64 12.05
N TYR A 187 -17.34 -28.09 12.24
CA TYR A 187 -17.69 -29.40 12.77
C TYR A 187 -18.54 -30.19 11.78
N LYS A 188 -18.50 -31.51 11.90
CA LYS A 188 -19.38 -32.41 11.14
C LYS A 188 -20.67 -32.65 11.92
N VAL A 189 -21.79 -32.17 11.38
CA VAL A 189 -23.14 -32.33 11.95
C VAL A 189 -23.94 -33.24 11.03
N GLY A 190 -23.91 -34.55 11.30
CA GLY A 190 -24.45 -35.55 10.39
C GLY A 190 -23.76 -35.52 9.02
N LYS A 191 -24.50 -35.13 7.97
CA LYS A 191 -23.97 -34.97 6.60
C LYS A 191 -23.54 -33.52 6.28
N LYS A 192 -23.81 -32.56 7.16
CA LYS A 192 -23.50 -31.13 6.97
C LYS A 192 -22.21 -30.72 7.67
N LYS A 193 -21.65 -29.59 7.23
CA LYS A 193 -20.50 -28.92 7.85
C LYS A 193 -20.98 -27.57 8.38
N GLU A 194 -20.87 -27.36 9.68
CA GLU A 194 -21.38 -26.16 10.33
C GLU A 194 -20.30 -25.49 11.17
N TYR A 195 -20.38 -24.16 11.31
CA TYR A 195 -19.54 -23.41 12.22
C TYR A 195 -20.19 -23.36 13.59
N LEU A 196 -19.49 -23.85 14.61
CA LEU A 196 -19.96 -23.89 16.00
C LEU A 196 -18.84 -23.47 16.95
N THR A 197 -19.20 -23.05 18.16
CA THR A 197 -18.23 -22.91 19.26
C THR A 197 -17.76 -24.28 19.75
N SER A 198 -16.68 -24.29 20.53
CA SER A 198 -16.20 -25.55 21.10
C SER A 198 -17.17 -26.07 22.17
N SER A 199 -17.73 -25.18 22.98
CA SER A 199 -18.72 -25.55 24.01
C SER A 199 -19.97 -26.20 23.41
N VAL A 200 -20.56 -25.60 22.37
CA VAL A 200 -21.77 -26.13 21.71
C VAL A 200 -21.50 -27.46 21.01
N ALA A 201 -20.33 -27.59 20.36
CA ALA A 201 -19.96 -28.83 19.70
C ALA A 201 -19.71 -29.97 20.70
N GLN A 202 -19.10 -29.67 21.86
CA GLN A 202 -18.83 -30.64 22.92
C GLN A 202 -20.13 -31.15 23.55
N GLU A 203 -21.07 -30.26 23.84
CA GLU A 203 -22.40 -30.63 24.37
C GLU A 203 -23.14 -31.60 23.44
N LYS A 204 -22.97 -31.43 22.12
CA LYS A 204 -23.61 -32.25 21.09
C LYS A 204 -22.76 -33.44 20.61
N GLY A 205 -21.56 -33.62 21.15
CA GLY A 205 -20.64 -34.70 20.76
C GLY A 205 -20.14 -34.61 19.32
N TYR A 206 -20.03 -33.41 18.74
CA TYR A 206 -19.56 -33.23 17.37
C TYR A 206 -18.05 -33.18 17.25
N GLU A 207 -17.53 -33.82 16.20
CA GLU A 207 -16.10 -33.85 15.91
C GLU A 207 -15.67 -32.63 15.06
N ARG A 208 -14.58 -31.99 15.48
CA ARG A 208 -13.97 -30.87 14.76
C ARG A 208 -13.24 -31.40 13.53
N ILE A 209 -13.57 -30.83 12.36
CA ILE A 209 -12.96 -31.23 11.07
C ILE A 209 -11.90 -30.25 10.56
N ASP A 210 -11.83 -29.05 11.15
CA ASP A 210 -10.86 -28.02 10.79
C ASP A 210 -10.35 -27.30 12.04
N LYS A 211 -9.03 -27.21 12.19
CA LYS A 211 -8.38 -26.48 13.28
C LYS A 211 -8.38 -24.97 13.08
N HIS A 212 -8.66 -24.48 11.89
CA HIS A 212 -8.69 -23.07 11.56
C HIS A 212 -10.06 -22.48 11.93
N PRO A 213 -10.11 -21.51 12.85
CA PRO A 213 -11.36 -20.87 13.23
C PRO A 213 -11.93 -20.04 12.08
N LYS A 214 -13.25 -19.83 12.11
CA LYS A 214 -13.94 -18.87 11.24
C LYS A 214 -13.28 -17.50 11.38
N SER A 215 -12.98 -16.87 10.26
CA SER A 215 -12.43 -15.52 10.21
C SER A 215 -13.10 -14.72 9.10
N SER A 216 -13.03 -13.40 9.18
CA SER A 216 -13.49 -12.55 8.09
C SER A 216 -12.68 -12.83 6.82
N ARG A 217 -13.29 -12.62 5.65
CA ARG A 217 -12.69 -12.99 4.35
C ARG A 217 -11.42 -12.18 4.05
N TYR A 218 -11.41 -10.90 4.41
CA TYR A 218 -10.32 -9.96 4.09
C TYR A 218 -9.54 -9.50 5.32
N GLY A 219 -9.85 -10.04 6.50
CA GLY A 219 -9.33 -9.52 7.76
C GLY A 219 -9.88 -8.12 8.07
N ARG A 220 -9.39 -7.54 9.16
CA ARG A 220 -9.62 -6.14 9.51
C ARG A 220 -8.54 -5.29 8.85
N GLN A 221 -8.94 -4.23 8.14
CA GLN A 221 -7.98 -3.30 7.55
C GLN A 221 -7.27 -2.50 8.64
N ASN A 222 -6.00 -2.20 8.43
CA ASN A 222 -5.31 -1.17 9.19
C ASN A 222 -5.94 0.19 8.84
N PRO A 223 -6.38 1.01 9.82
CA PRO A 223 -7.08 2.26 9.54
C PRO A 223 -6.29 3.25 8.67
N ILE A 224 -4.97 3.31 8.84
CA ILE A 224 -4.09 4.17 8.03
C ILE A 224 -4.08 3.65 6.58
N SER A 225 -3.90 2.34 6.41
CA SER A 225 -3.96 1.72 5.08
C SER A 225 -5.33 1.89 4.43
N GLU A 226 -6.41 1.76 5.20
CA GLU A 226 -7.78 1.95 4.72
C GLU A 226 -7.99 3.37 4.20
N GLN A 227 -7.57 4.38 4.98
CA GLN A 227 -7.62 5.78 4.57
C GLN A 227 -6.85 6.01 3.27
N TRP A 228 -5.60 5.56 3.15
CA TRP A 228 -4.80 5.72 1.93
C TRP A 228 -5.41 5.06 0.69
N ASN A 229 -6.32 4.10 0.90
CA ASN A 229 -6.94 3.32 -0.16
C ASN A 229 -8.41 3.70 -0.42
N SER A 230 -8.96 4.70 0.28
CA SER A 230 -10.35 5.12 0.10
C SER A 230 -10.53 6.00 -1.14
N ASP A 231 -11.73 5.96 -1.71
CA ASP A 231 -12.11 6.83 -2.84
C ASP A 231 -12.13 8.30 -2.42
N GLU A 232 -12.54 8.57 -1.17
CA GLU A 232 -12.53 9.91 -0.59
C GLU A 232 -11.11 10.50 -0.55
N GLN A 233 -10.14 9.74 -0.06
CA GLN A 233 -8.76 10.19 0.01
C GLN A 233 -8.16 10.41 -1.39
N LEU A 234 -8.54 9.59 -2.38
CA LEU A 234 -8.14 9.79 -3.78
C LEU A 234 -8.72 11.09 -4.35
N CYS A 235 -9.97 11.42 -4.05
CA CYS A 235 -10.58 12.70 -4.44
C CYS A 235 -9.85 13.90 -3.82
N ILE A 236 -9.48 13.79 -2.54
CA ILE A 236 -8.68 14.83 -1.85
C ILE A 236 -7.34 15.03 -2.54
N TRP A 237 -6.59 13.96 -2.83
CA TRP A 237 -5.29 14.07 -3.50
C TRP A 237 -5.42 14.67 -4.91
N ARG A 238 -6.47 14.33 -5.64
CA ARG A 238 -6.76 14.90 -6.96
C ARG A 238 -7.04 16.40 -6.91
N ALA A 239 -7.84 16.85 -5.93
CA ALA A 239 -8.12 18.26 -5.72
C ALA A 239 -6.84 19.01 -5.29
N ASN A 240 -6.08 18.45 -4.36
CA ASN A 240 -4.83 19.04 -3.89
C ASN A 240 -3.79 19.17 -5.01
N TRP A 241 -3.76 18.24 -5.97
CA TRP A 241 -2.87 18.33 -7.14
C TRP A 241 -3.26 19.50 -8.04
N ALA A 242 -4.56 19.63 -8.37
CA ALA A 242 -5.06 20.75 -9.16
C ALA A 242 -4.75 22.10 -8.49
N ASP A 243 -4.98 22.20 -7.19
CA ASP A 243 -4.69 23.40 -6.41
C ASP A 243 -3.20 23.74 -6.37
N ALA A 244 -2.34 22.75 -6.20
CA ALA A 244 -0.89 22.94 -6.17
C ALA A 244 -0.37 23.47 -7.51
N VAL A 245 -0.80 22.84 -8.62
CA VAL A 245 -0.44 23.26 -9.99
C VAL A 245 -0.93 24.69 -10.25
N ASN A 246 -2.20 24.99 -9.97
CA ASN A 246 -2.77 26.31 -10.21
C ASN A 246 -2.05 27.40 -9.39
N LYS A 247 -1.70 27.11 -8.13
CA LYS A 247 -0.94 28.05 -7.29
C LYS A 247 0.48 28.27 -7.79
N MET A 248 1.14 27.25 -8.32
CA MET A 248 2.49 27.38 -8.87
C MET A 248 2.48 28.19 -10.17
N LEU A 249 1.51 27.95 -11.06
CA LEU A 249 1.33 28.72 -12.28
C LEU A 249 0.96 30.18 -12.04
N ALA A 250 0.21 30.49 -10.97
CA ALA A 250 -0.14 31.87 -10.65
C ALA A 250 1.04 32.70 -10.08
N ARG A 251 2.13 32.05 -9.68
CA ARG A 251 3.31 32.70 -9.07
C ARG A 251 4.45 32.93 -10.04
N ASN A 252 4.46 32.24 -11.18
CA ASN A 252 5.47 32.29 -12.22
C ASN A 252 4.89 32.94 -13.49
#